data_AF-A0AAD3GAA0-F1
#
_entry.id   AF-A0AAD3GAA0-F1
#
_cell.length_a   1.000
_cell.length_b   1.000
_cell.length_c   1.000
_cell.angle_alpha   90.00
_cell.angle_beta   90.00
_cell.angle_gamma   90.00
#
_symmetry.space_group_name_H-M   'P 1'
#
loop_
_entity.id
_entity.type
_entity.pdbx_description
1 polymer ?
#
loop_
_entity_poly.entity_id
_entity_poly.type
_entity_poly.pdbx_seq_one_letter_code
_entity_poly.pdbx_strand_id
1 'polypeptide(L)'
;MVRIKGANSDYKYSAGKVEKVEPQPEKVYLKLFICPYDQPSSVEPNEGNCCNGIDRTCPNQGKKQGHALIQLHQEDGIQLVTDNNNQIVINQQGNIELIPSPGGQAEVNGALMVKQQDELLLEISNQTISLQLGGAKISLTPAGKIEISTPKQQGEVKINGNLTIQGNLTVTGKIIGDFDLSKANVSLSEASLTAITDEVSKKLGQS
;
A
#
# COMPACT_ATOMS: atom_id res chain seq x y z
N MET A 1 8.14 -32.62 19.34
CA MET A 1 8.77 -31.28 19.43
C MET A 1 9.90 -31.25 18.41
N VAL A 2 9.70 -30.64 17.24
CA VAL A 2 10.70 -30.61 16.17
C VAL A 2 11.70 -29.50 16.49
N ARG A 3 12.95 -29.85 16.79
CA ARG A 3 14.03 -28.89 17.04
C ARG A 3 14.60 -28.50 15.67
N ILE A 4 14.47 -27.23 15.29
CA ILE A 4 15.23 -26.67 14.18
C ILE A 4 16.66 -26.51 14.70
N LYS A 5 17.56 -27.42 14.29
CA LYS A 5 18.99 -27.29 14.55
C LYS A 5 19.55 -26.37 13.46
N GLY A 6 19.88 -25.15 13.83
CA GLY A 6 20.65 -24.26 12.97
C GLY A 6 22.09 -24.12 13.46
N ALA A 7 23.02 -23.93 12.52
CA ALA A 7 24.43 -23.68 12.78
C ALA A 7 24.69 -22.38 13.56
N ASN A 8 23.69 -21.50 13.59
CA ASN A 8 23.79 -20.13 14.11
C ASN A 8 23.04 -19.97 15.43
N SER A 9 23.34 -20.84 16.41
CA SER A 9 22.87 -20.67 17.78
C SER A 9 24.01 -20.14 18.65
N ASP A 10 23.73 -19.16 19.51
CA ASP A 10 24.64 -18.72 20.60
C ASP A 10 25.05 -19.87 21.54
N TYR A 11 24.38 -21.03 21.39
CA TYR A 11 24.57 -22.20 22.18
C TYR A 11 24.68 -23.45 21.31
N LYS A 12 25.72 -24.25 21.53
CA LYS A 12 25.82 -25.61 20.98
C LYS A 12 25.36 -26.62 22.03
N TYR A 13 24.67 -27.66 21.59
CA TYR A 13 24.36 -28.79 22.46
C TYR A 13 25.37 -29.91 22.22
N SER A 14 26.28 -30.10 23.17
CA SER A 14 27.33 -31.12 23.11
C SER A 14 27.29 -31.96 24.38
N ALA A 15 27.40 -33.28 24.23
CA ALA A 15 27.50 -34.23 25.34
C ALA A 15 26.46 -34.05 26.47
N GLY A 16 25.22 -33.70 26.12
CA GLY A 16 24.13 -33.53 27.10
C GLY A 16 24.08 -32.15 27.78
N LYS A 17 24.93 -31.19 27.37
CA LYS A 17 25.02 -29.85 27.94
C LYS A 17 24.88 -28.77 26.88
N VAL A 18 24.35 -27.62 27.30
CA VAL A 18 24.26 -26.40 26.50
C VAL A 18 25.52 -25.58 26.78
N GLU A 19 26.35 -25.37 25.76
CA GLU A 19 27.61 -24.62 25.85
C GLU A 19 27.50 -23.32 25.06
N LYS A 20 27.99 -22.21 25.61
CA LYS A 20 28.06 -20.92 24.91
C LYS A 20 29.09 -20.99 23.79
N VAL A 21 28.71 -20.57 22.59
CA VAL A 21 29.62 -20.46 21.43
C VAL A 21 30.19 -19.04 21.43
N GLU A 22 31.44 -18.86 20.99
CA GLU A 22 31.96 -17.51 20.74
C GLU A 22 31.07 -16.79 19.71
N PRO A 23 30.90 -15.46 19.82
CA PRO A 23 30.09 -14.71 18.87
C PRO A 23 30.58 -15.02 17.46
N GLN A 24 29.69 -15.56 16.62
CA GLN A 24 30.01 -15.80 15.23
C GLN A 24 30.38 -14.44 14.59
N PRO A 25 31.50 -14.33 13.87
CA PRO A 25 31.91 -13.09 13.24
C PRO A 25 30.95 -12.68 12.11
N GLU A 26 30.19 -13.64 11.58
CA GLU A 26 29.20 -13.44 10.54
C GLU A 26 27.81 -13.22 11.13
N LYS A 27 27.02 -12.37 10.45
CA LYS A 27 25.66 -12.01 10.88
C LYS A 27 24.77 -13.25 10.93
N VAL A 28 23.94 -13.34 11.97
CA VAL A 28 23.05 -14.48 12.17
C VAL A 28 21.92 -14.44 11.14
N TYR A 29 21.82 -15.52 10.35
CA TYR A 29 20.69 -15.76 9.47
C TYR A 29 20.18 -17.20 9.53
N LEU A 30 18.89 -17.38 9.29
CA LEU A 30 18.25 -18.66 9.02
C LEU A 30 17.76 -18.65 7.57
N LYS A 31 18.21 -19.62 6.77
CA LYS A 31 17.70 -19.88 5.41
C LYS A 31 17.01 -21.23 5.38
N LEU A 32 15.76 -21.25 4.95
CA LEU A 32 14.99 -22.47 4.69
C LEU A 32 14.79 -22.58 3.19
N PHE A 33 15.28 -23.67 2.61
CA PHE A 33 15.22 -23.92 1.17
C PHE A 33 14.13 -24.94 0.87
N ILE A 34 13.27 -24.63 -0.10
CA ILE A 34 12.31 -25.56 -0.67
C ILE A 34 12.88 -26.02 -2.02
N CYS A 35 13.24 -27.29 -2.12
CA CYS A 35 13.81 -27.89 -3.33
C CYS A 35 12.96 -29.08 -3.80
N PRO A 36 12.59 -29.16 -5.10
CA PRO A 36 11.75 -30.24 -5.64
C PRO A 36 12.46 -31.61 -5.70
N TYR A 37 13.76 -31.66 -5.37
CA TYR A 37 14.56 -32.87 -5.26
C TYR A 37 14.87 -33.26 -3.81
N ASP A 38 14.18 -32.66 -2.84
CA ASP A 38 14.39 -32.93 -1.40
C ASP A 38 15.86 -32.77 -1.00
N GLN A 39 16.56 -31.83 -1.66
CA GLN A 39 17.93 -31.48 -1.28
C GLN A 39 17.90 -30.87 0.13
N PRO A 40 18.80 -31.30 1.02
CA PRO A 40 18.82 -30.81 2.38
C PRO A 40 19.02 -29.29 2.38
N SER A 41 18.22 -28.59 3.18
CA SER A 41 18.46 -27.18 3.44
C SER A 41 19.74 -27.06 4.26
N SER A 42 20.81 -26.51 3.69
CA SER A 42 22.05 -26.35 4.45
C SER A 42 21.91 -25.14 5.35
N VAL A 43 21.78 -25.38 6.66
CA VAL A 43 21.97 -24.31 7.65
C VAL A 43 23.47 -24.02 7.86
N GLU A 44 24.34 -24.82 7.24
CA GLU A 44 25.80 -24.69 7.22
C GLU A 44 26.29 -24.42 5.78
N PRO A 45 27.47 -23.78 5.60
CA PRO A 45 28.11 -23.70 4.29
C PRO A 45 28.41 -25.11 3.78
N ASN A 46 27.86 -25.47 2.61
CA ASN A 46 28.16 -26.75 1.97
C ASN A 46 29.07 -26.53 0.75
N GLU A 47 30.21 -27.22 0.73
CA GLU A 47 31.05 -27.33 -0.46
C GLU A 47 30.42 -28.36 -1.43
N GLY A 48 29.82 -27.90 -2.54
CA GLY A 48 29.23 -28.80 -3.55
C GLY A 48 28.26 -28.13 -4.54
N ASN A 49 27.69 -28.95 -5.45
CA ASN A 49 26.68 -28.54 -6.44
C ASN A 49 25.26 -28.49 -5.80
N CYS A 50 25.16 -27.79 -4.67
CA CYS A 50 23.95 -27.69 -3.85
C CYS A 50 23.04 -26.58 -4.38
N CYS A 51 21.73 -26.75 -4.26
CA CYS A 51 20.79 -25.71 -4.66
C CYS A 51 20.73 -24.60 -3.60
N ASN A 52 20.79 -23.33 -4.02
CA ASN A 52 20.67 -22.18 -3.12
C ASN A 52 19.22 -21.68 -2.97
N GLY A 53 18.24 -22.44 -3.48
CA GLY A 53 16.80 -22.17 -3.35
C GLY A 53 16.26 -20.98 -4.15
N ILE A 54 17.13 -20.27 -4.87
CA ILE A 54 16.78 -19.15 -5.77
C ILE A 54 17.09 -19.48 -7.24
N ASP A 55 17.72 -20.62 -7.50
CA ASP A 55 18.05 -21.06 -8.85
C ASP A 55 16.77 -21.45 -9.61
N ARG A 56 16.61 -20.99 -10.86
CA ARG A 56 15.46 -21.40 -11.70
C ARG A 56 15.38 -22.91 -11.94
N THR A 57 16.53 -23.59 -11.91
CA THR A 57 16.61 -25.04 -12.09
C THR A 57 17.53 -25.63 -11.05
N CYS A 58 17.16 -26.78 -10.50
CA CYS A 58 17.97 -27.45 -9.49
C CYS A 58 19.30 -27.89 -10.13
N PRO A 59 20.46 -27.64 -9.50
CA PRO A 59 21.74 -28.12 -9.97
C PRO A 59 21.86 -29.66 -9.92
N ASN A 60 20.98 -30.34 -9.17
CA ASN A 60 20.95 -31.80 -9.11
C ASN A 60 20.13 -32.42 -10.28
N GLN A 61 20.40 -33.69 -10.59
CA GLN A 61 19.95 -34.36 -11.81
C GLN A 61 18.44 -34.22 -12.06
N GLY A 62 18.09 -33.62 -13.20
CA GLY A 62 16.73 -33.58 -13.75
C GLY A 62 16.05 -32.21 -13.81
N LYS A 63 16.79 -31.09 -13.61
CA LYS A 63 16.39 -29.70 -13.95
C LYS A 63 14.91 -29.35 -13.67
N LYS A 64 14.33 -29.81 -12.56
CA LYS A 64 12.98 -29.41 -12.16
C LYS A 64 13.01 -27.95 -11.73
N GLN A 65 11.96 -27.24 -12.12
CA GLN A 65 11.66 -25.87 -11.70
C GLN A 65 10.92 -25.90 -10.34
N GLY A 66 10.86 -24.77 -9.65
CA GLY A 66 10.11 -24.62 -8.41
C GLY A 66 10.98 -24.62 -7.16
N HIS A 67 11.86 -23.63 -7.03
CA HIS A 67 12.56 -23.33 -5.77
C HIS A 67 11.92 -22.16 -5.04
N ALA A 68 12.07 -22.17 -3.72
CA ALA A 68 11.78 -21.02 -2.88
C ALA A 68 12.74 -20.95 -1.69
N LEU A 69 12.95 -19.74 -1.20
CA LEU A 69 13.78 -19.42 -0.05
C LEU A 69 12.96 -18.62 0.96
N ILE A 70 13.05 -19.02 2.24
CA ILE A 70 12.65 -18.21 3.39
C ILE A 70 13.92 -17.79 4.12
N GLN A 71 14.12 -16.49 4.31
CA GLN A 71 15.26 -15.94 5.03
C GLN A 71 14.78 -15.14 6.25
N LEU A 72 15.40 -15.39 7.39
CA LEU A 72 15.33 -14.55 8.59
C LEU A 72 16.73 -14.01 8.86
N HIS A 73 16.90 -12.69 8.87
CA HIS A 73 18.19 -12.02 9.05
C HIS A 73 18.07 -10.92 10.11
N GLN A 74 19.04 -10.86 11.02
CA GLN A 74 19.02 -9.92 12.15
C GLN A 74 18.98 -8.43 11.75
N GLU A 75 19.50 -8.07 10.57
CA GLU A 75 19.56 -6.69 10.09
C GLU A 75 18.68 -6.43 8.86
N ASP A 76 18.32 -7.47 8.11
CA ASP A 76 17.56 -7.30 6.86
C ASP A 76 16.07 -7.64 7.07
N GLY A 77 15.75 -8.38 8.13
CA GLY A 77 14.39 -8.77 8.47
C GLY A 77 13.99 -10.14 7.90
N ILE A 78 12.77 -10.24 7.40
CA ILE A 78 12.17 -11.48 6.89
C ILE A 78 12.00 -11.36 5.39
N GLN A 79 12.37 -12.39 4.64
CA GLN A 79 12.22 -12.41 3.19
C GLN A 79 11.72 -13.78 2.71
N LEU A 80 10.76 -13.76 1.80
CA LEU A 80 10.35 -14.91 0.98
C LEU A 80 10.80 -14.62 -0.46
N VAL A 81 11.50 -15.56 -1.10
CA VAL A 81 11.97 -15.43 -2.49
C VAL A 81 11.57 -16.66 -3.28
N THR A 82 11.04 -16.48 -4.48
CA THR A 82 10.79 -17.57 -5.44
C THR A 82 11.94 -17.73 -6.44
N ASP A 83 11.99 -18.84 -7.16
CA ASP A 83 12.99 -19.17 -8.18
C ASP A 83 13.11 -18.19 -9.37
N ASN A 84 12.08 -17.38 -9.61
CA ASN A 84 12.07 -16.30 -10.58
C ASN A 84 12.26 -14.90 -9.97
N ASN A 85 12.68 -14.83 -8.71
CA ASN A 85 13.00 -13.60 -7.98
C ASN A 85 11.79 -12.69 -7.69
N ASN A 86 10.60 -13.27 -7.48
CA ASN A 86 9.54 -12.54 -6.76
C ASN A 86 9.86 -12.57 -5.27
N GLN A 87 9.61 -11.47 -4.58
CA GLN A 87 9.97 -11.35 -3.17
C GLN A 87 8.84 -10.72 -2.34
N ILE A 88 8.74 -11.17 -1.09
CA ILE A 88 7.99 -10.50 -0.04
C ILE A 88 8.98 -10.22 1.09
N VAL A 89 9.17 -8.95 1.44
CA VAL A 89 10.15 -8.51 2.44
C VAL A 89 9.42 -7.81 3.58
N ILE A 90 9.81 -8.11 4.83
CA ILE A 90 9.49 -7.33 6.03
C ILE A 90 10.82 -6.87 6.62
N ASN A 91 11.15 -5.58 6.51
CA ASN A 91 12.45 -5.07 6.97
C ASN A 91 12.44 -4.69 8.46
N GLN A 92 13.60 -4.32 9.00
CA GLN A 92 13.75 -3.93 10.42
C GLN A 92 13.05 -2.61 10.79
N GLN A 93 12.71 -1.78 9.81
CA GLN A 93 11.91 -0.57 10.02
C GLN A 93 10.40 -0.85 10.01
N GLY A 94 9.99 -2.10 9.74
CA GLY A 94 8.59 -2.53 9.70
C GLY A 94 7.90 -2.32 8.35
N ASN A 95 8.64 -1.99 7.28
CA ASN A 95 8.06 -1.88 5.95
C ASN A 95 7.79 -3.29 5.38
N ILE A 96 6.65 -3.43 4.69
CA ILE A 96 6.32 -4.62 3.91
C ILE A 96 6.46 -4.27 2.43
N GLU A 97 7.32 -4.98 1.72
CA GLU A 97 7.60 -4.75 0.29
C GLU A 97 7.19 -5.99 -0.52
N LEU A 98 6.37 -5.78 -1.56
CA LEU A 98 6.03 -6.79 -2.56
C LEU A 98 6.83 -6.47 -3.83
N ILE A 99 7.85 -7.29 -4.12
CA ILE A 99 8.82 -7.04 -5.19
C ILE A 99 8.61 -8.09 -6.28
N PRO A 100 7.86 -7.79 -7.35
CA PRO A 100 7.71 -8.75 -8.45
C PRO A 100 9.01 -8.89 -9.24
N SER A 101 9.17 -10.02 -9.92
CA SER A 101 10.24 -10.22 -10.90
C SER A 101 10.16 -9.17 -12.03
N PRO A 102 11.26 -8.84 -12.74
CA PRO A 102 11.24 -7.86 -13.82
C PRO A 102 10.14 -8.13 -14.86
N GLY A 103 9.28 -7.13 -15.10
CA GLY A 103 8.12 -7.24 -16.00
C GLY A 103 6.87 -7.89 -15.37
N GLY A 104 6.95 -8.34 -14.12
CA GLY A 104 5.82 -8.80 -13.33
C GLY A 104 5.12 -7.67 -12.58
N GLN A 105 4.01 -8.01 -11.92
CA GLN A 105 3.21 -7.10 -11.10
C GLN A 105 2.83 -7.76 -9.78
N ALA A 106 2.75 -6.98 -8.70
CA ALA A 106 2.17 -7.42 -7.44
C ALA A 106 0.66 -7.16 -7.45
N GLU A 107 -0.13 -8.18 -7.17
CA GLU A 107 -1.60 -8.09 -7.12
C GLU A 107 -2.11 -8.48 -5.73
N VAL A 108 -3.07 -7.70 -5.22
CA VAL A 108 -3.84 -8.05 -4.02
C VAL A 108 -5.25 -8.42 -4.47
N ASN A 109 -5.52 -9.72 -4.53
CA ASN A 109 -6.83 -10.26 -4.89
C ASN A 109 -7.71 -10.40 -3.64
N GLY A 110 -8.35 -9.31 -3.23
CA GLY A 110 -9.21 -9.26 -2.05
C GLY A 110 -9.39 -7.85 -1.51
N ALA A 111 -9.95 -7.75 -0.30
CA ALA A 111 -10.03 -6.48 0.40
C ALA A 111 -8.66 -6.09 0.99
N LEU A 112 -8.30 -4.82 0.89
CA LEU A 112 -7.10 -4.24 1.51
C LEU A 112 -7.52 -3.16 2.49
N MET A 113 -7.04 -3.28 3.74
CA MET A 113 -7.29 -2.32 4.79
C MET A 113 -5.97 -1.89 5.41
N VAL A 114 -5.62 -0.61 5.26
CA VAL A 114 -4.42 0.00 5.85
C VAL A 114 -4.86 0.88 6.99
N LYS A 115 -4.40 0.56 8.20
CA LYS A 115 -4.66 1.34 9.40
C LYS A 115 -3.35 1.86 9.98
N GLN A 116 -3.42 3.04 10.58
CA GLN A 116 -2.38 3.53 11.46
C GLN A 116 -3.00 3.76 12.84
N GLN A 117 -2.53 3.00 13.82
CA GLN A 117 -3.19 2.89 15.12
C GLN A 117 -4.65 2.43 14.92
N ASP A 118 -5.63 3.27 15.25
CA ASP A 118 -7.06 2.98 15.07
C ASP A 118 -7.70 3.74 13.90
N GLU A 119 -6.92 4.57 13.18
CA GLU A 119 -7.41 5.31 12.02
C GLU A 119 -7.29 4.49 10.74
N LEU A 120 -8.41 4.39 10.01
CA LEU A 120 -8.45 3.82 8.68
C LEU A 120 -7.86 4.81 7.68
N LEU A 121 -6.74 4.46 7.04
CA LEU A 121 -6.08 5.32 6.04
C LEU A 121 -6.50 4.95 4.62
N LEU A 122 -6.53 3.65 4.30
CA LEU A 122 -6.95 3.13 3.00
C LEU A 122 -7.85 1.93 3.19
N GLU A 123 -8.99 1.91 2.51
CA GLU A 123 -9.84 0.74 2.33
C GLU A 123 -10.09 0.53 0.85
N ILE A 124 -9.85 -0.68 0.38
CA ILE A 124 -10.26 -1.15 -0.93
C ILE A 124 -11.05 -2.42 -0.68
N SER A 125 -12.33 -2.42 -1.03
CA SER A 125 -13.23 -3.55 -0.88
C SER A 125 -14.21 -3.62 -2.04
N ASN A 126 -15.08 -4.65 -2.04
CA ASN A 126 -16.19 -4.72 -2.98
C ASN A 126 -17.26 -3.64 -2.76
N GLN A 127 -17.24 -2.99 -1.60
CA GLN A 127 -18.23 -2.01 -1.19
C GLN A 127 -17.68 -0.58 -1.22
N THR A 128 -16.38 -0.38 -1.07
CA THR A 128 -15.81 0.95 -0.89
C THR A 128 -14.39 1.01 -1.45
N ILE A 129 -14.06 2.16 -2.02
CA ILE A 129 -12.66 2.61 -2.08
C ILE A 129 -12.62 3.89 -1.25
N SER A 130 -11.81 3.94 -0.19
CA SER A 130 -11.74 5.07 0.72
C SER A 130 -10.30 5.39 1.05
N LEU A 131 -9.92 6.67 0.91
CA LEU A 131 -8.67 7.23 1.40
C LEU A 131 -9.01 8.28 2.45
N GLN A 132 -8.43 8.16 3.64
CA GLN A 132 -8.64 9.10 4.74
C GLN A 132 -7.32 9.48 5.39
N LEU A 133 -7.18 10.76 5.72
CA LEU A 133 -6.05 11.29 6.47
C LEU A 133 -6.58 12.34 7.45
N GLY A 134 -6.52 12.02 8.76
CA GLY A 134 -7.20 12.80 9.78
C GLY A 134 -8.70 12.93 9.48
N GLY A 135 -9.20 14.16 9.37
CA GLY A 135 -10.61 14.43 9.03
C GLY A 135 -10.91 14.64 7.54
N ALA A 136 -9.92 14.55 6.65
CA ALA A 136 -10.13 14.61 5.21
C ALA A 136 -10.38 13.20 4.65
N LYS A 137 -11.33 13.06 3.74
CA LYS A 137 -11.73 11.77 3.16
C LYS A 137 -12.11 11.90 1.69
N ILE A 138 -11.67 10.93 0.89
CA ILE A 138 -12.10 10.71 -0.48
C ILE A 138 -12.65 9.28 -0.55
N SER A 139 -13.87 9.10 -1.06
CA SER A 139 -14.44 7.75 -1.20
C SER A 139 -15.25 7.55 -2.47
N LEU A 140 -15.20 6.33 -2.99
CA LEU A 140 -16.07 5.80 -4.04
C LEU A 140 -16.97 4.72 -3.44
N THR A 141 -18.27 4.81 -3.73
CA THR A 141 -19.29 3.84 -3.29
C THR A 141 -19.71 2.93 -4.45
N PRO A 142 -20.41 1.80 -4.20
CA PRO A 142 -20.84 0.87 -5.25
C PRO A 142 -21.87 1.49 -6.19
N ALA A 143 -22.59 2.50 -5.73
CA ALA A 143 -23.51 3.28 -6.55
C ALA A 143 -22.79 4.24 -7.52
N GLY A 144 -21.45 4.25 -7.54
CA GLY A 144 -20.64 5.14 -8.38
C GLY A 144 -20.52 6.56 -7.82
N LYS A 145 -21.02 6.82 -6.61
CA LYS A 145 -20.88 8.14 -5.97
C LYS A 145 -19.44 8.35 -5.51
N ILE A 146 -18.84 9.46 -5.95
CA ILE A 146 -17.57 9.98 -5.44
C ILE A 146 -17.88 11.06 -4.40
N GLU A 147 -17.38 10.88 -3.18
CA GLU A 147 -17.49 11.85 -2.10
C GLU A 147 -16.11 12.37 -1.71
N ILE A 148 -15.98 13.69 -1.58
CA ILE A 148 -14.80 14.36 -1.06
C ILE A 148 -15.27 15.23 0.10
N SER A 149 -14.69 15.02 1.29
CA SER A 149 -15.03 15.77 2.49
C SER A 149 -13.79 16.21 3.23
N THR A 150 -13.87 17.37 3.86
CA THR A 150 -12.79 17.98 4.64
C THR A 150 -13.29 18.44 6.02
N PRO A 151 -12.41 18.68 7.00
CA PRO A 151 -12.81 19.18 8.32
C PRO A 151 -13.48 20.56 8.22
N LYS A 152 -14.59 20.75 8.93
CA LYS A 152 -15.45 21.95 8.83
C LYS A 152 -14.77 23.30 9.09
N GLN A 153 -13.67 23.33 9.82
CA GLN A 153 -13.06 24.60 10.28
C GLN A 153 -11.90 25.09 9.41
N GLN A 154 -11.24 24.21 8.65
CA GLN A 154 -10.01 24.56 7.91
C GLN A 154 -9.83 23.77 6.60
N GLY A 155 -10.85 23.02 6.18
CA GLY A 155 -10.77 22.18 5.00
C GLY A 155 -10.87 22.97 3.69
N GLU A 156 -10.02 22.65 2.72
CA GLU A 156 -10.07 23.18 1.36
C GLU A 156 -10.06 22.02 0.35
N VAL A 157 -10.82 22.15 -0.74
CA VAL A 157 -10.66 21.31 -1.93
C VAL A 157 -10.21 22.22 -3.06
N LYS A 158 -9.00 21.99 -3.58
CA LYS A 158 -8.40 22.79 -4.64
C LYS A 158 -8.28 22.00 -5.94
N ILE A 159 -8.75 22.59 -7.04
CA ILE A 159 -8.63 22.05 -8.40
C ILE A 159 -7.65 22.94 -9.17
N ASN A 160 -6.47 22.41 -9.49
CA ASN A 160 -5.47 23.12 -10.28
C ASN A 160 -5.66 22.78 -11.77
N GLY A 161 -6.61 23.46 -12.42
CA GLY A 161 -6.92 23.26 -13.84
C GLY A 161 -8.38 23.54 -14.15
N ASN A 162 -8.80 23.20 -15.38
CA ASN A 162 -10.18 23.35 -15.81
C ASN A 162 -11.07 22.25 -15.21
N LEU A 163 -12.25 22.62 -14.72
CA LEU A 163 -13.29 21.69 -14.30
C LEU A 163 -14.46 21.75 -15.29
N THR A 164 -14.76 20.61 -15.93
CA THR A 164 -15.95 20.46 -16.78
C THR A 164 -16.96 19.57 -16.07
N ILE A 165 -18.21 20.03 -15.95
CA ILE A 165 -19.30 19.27 -15.33
C ILE A 165 -20.33 18.95 -16.41
N GLN A 166 -20.50 17.66 -16.70
CA GLN A 166 -21.55 17.16 -17.59
C GLN A 166 -22.76 16.77 -16.73
N GLY A 167 -23.58 17.76 -16.40
CA GLY A 167 -24.73 17.61 -15.50
C GLY A 167 -25.00 18.90 -14.75
N ASN A 168 -25.66 18.77 -13.60
CA ASN A 168 -25.99 19.91 -12.76
C ASN A 168 -24.86 20.21 -11.77
N LEU A 169 -24.52 21.49 -11.61
CA LEU A 169 -23.70 21.98 -10.51
C LEU A 169 -24.61 22.66 -9.49
N THR A 170 -24.59 22.18 -8.25
CA THR A 170 -25.25 22.84 -7.12
C THR A 170 -24.19 23.35 -6.14
N VAL A 171 -24.25 24.64 -5.82
CA VAL A 171 -23.38 25.27 -4.82
C VAL A 171 -24.27 25.87 -3.73
N THR A 172 -24.08 25.41 -2.48
CA THR A 172 -24.85 25.90 -1.32
C THR A 172 -24.16 27.05 -0.59
N GLY A 173 -22.88 27.28 -0.88
CA GLY A 173 -22.08 28.38 -0.32
C GLY A 173 -22.01 29.61 -1.23
N LYS A 174 -21.20 30.58 -0.82
CA LYS A 174 -20.92 31.79 -1.62
C LYS A 174 -19.93 31.45 -2.74
N ILE A 175 -20.29 31.82 -3.97
CA ILE A 175 -19.36 31.84 -5.11
C ILE A 175 -18.65 33.21 -5.12
N ILE A 176 -17.32 33.21 -5.22
CA ILE A 176 -16.50 34.42 -5.33
C ILE A 176 -15.64 34.27 -6.59
N GLY A 177 -15.69 35.26 -7.47
CA GLY A 177 -14.90 35.31 -8.72
C GLY A 177 -15.70 35.86 -9.89
N ASP A 178 -15.03 35.95 -11.04
CA ASP A 178 -15.67 36.34 -12.29
C ASP A 178 -16.47 35.16 -12.84
N PHE A 179 -17.76 35.40 -13.12
CA PHE A 179 -18.65 34.38 -13.65
C PHE A 179 -19.17 34.82 -15.03
N ASP A 180 -18.73 34.12 -16.08
CA ASP A 180 -19.21 34.36 -17.44
C ASP A 180 -20.54 33.64 -17.66
N LEU A 181 -21.62 34.42 -17.65
CA LEU A 181 -22.99 33.97 -17.91
C LEU A 181 -23.42 34.15 -19.37
N SER A 182 -22.52 34.54 -20.29
CA SER A 182 -22.87 34.91 -21.67
C SER A 182 -23.58 33.81 -22.48
N LYS A 183 -23.42 32.56 -22.05
CA LYS A 183 -24.08 31.38 -22.65
C LYS A 183 -25.05 30.67 -21.70
N ALA A 184 -25.25 31.20 -20.49
CA ALA A 184 -26.09 30.59 -19.48
C ALA A 184 -27.56 31.01 -19.67
N ASN A 185 -28.48 30.06 -19.49
CA ASN A 185 -29.89 30.39 -19.30
C ASN A 185 -30.15 30.52 -17.80
N VAL A 186 -30.29 31.76 -17.33
CA VAL A 186 -30.39 32.07 -15.89
C VAL A 186 -31.85 32.20 -15.50
N SER A 187 -32.31 31.34 -14.59
CA SER A 187 -33.59 31.50 -13.91
C SER A 187 -33.33 32.06 -12.51
N LEU A 188 -34.01 33.16 -12.19
CA LEU A 188 -33.94 33.80 -10.88
C LEU A 188 -35.27 33.59 -10.15
N SER A 189 -35.19 33.37 -8.84
CA SER A 189 -36.40 33.37 -8.00
C SER A 189 -37.03 34.76 -7.98
N GLU A 190 -38.34 34.85 -7.72
CA GLU A 190 -39.02 36.14 -7.54
C GLU A 190 -38.33 37.00 -6.46
N ALA A 191 -37.90 36.38 -5.35
CA ALA A 191 -37.18 37.09 -4.29
C ALA A 191 -35.85 37.68 -4.79
N SER A 192 -35.11 36.94 -5.65
CA SER A 192 -33.88 37.45 -6.27
C SER A 192 -34.17 38.59 -7.23
N LEU A 193 -35.25 38.49 -8.02
CA LEU A 193 -35.68 39.55 -8.94
C LEU A 193 -36.08 40.82 -8.18
N THR A 194 -36.87 40.69 -7.12
CA THR A 194 -37.25 41.82 -6.25
C THR A 194 -36.02 42.50 -5.65
N ALA A 195 -35.09 41.72 -5.09
CA ALA A 195 -33.86 42.27 -4.51
C ALA A 195 -33.02 43.03 -5.54
N ILE A 196 -32.96 42.54 -6.78
CA ILE A 196 -32.28 43.24 -7.89
C ILE A 196 -33.00 44.53 -8.22
N THR A 197 -34.34 44.49 -8.35
CA THR A 197 -35.14 45.68 -8.64
C THR A 197 -34.94 46.76 -7.57
N ASP A 198 -34.99 46.39 -6.28
CA ASP A 198 -34.82 47.32 -5.17
C ASP A 198 -33.43 47.99 -5.19
N GLU A 199 -32.37 47.21 -5.42
CA GLU A 199 -31.01 47.74 -5.47
C GLU A 199 -30.78 48.66 -6.68
N VAL A 200 -31.37 48.32 -7.85
CA VAL A 200 -31.32 49.18 -9.04
C VAL A 200 -32.07 50.48 -8.79
N SER A 201 -33.29 50.42 -8.24
CA SER A 201 -34.09 51.60 -7.90
C SER A 201 -33.37 52.51 -6.90
N LYS A 202 -32.71 51.92 -5.90
CA LYS A 202 -31.91 52.66 -4.92
C LYS A 202 -30.74 53.40 -5.56
N LYS A 203 -30.02 52.76 -6.48
CA LYS A 203 -28.88 53.40 -7.18
C LYS A 203 -29.33 54.49 -8.14
N LEU A 204 -30.45 54.29 -8.83
CA LEU A 204 -31.01 55.28 -9.76
C LEU A 204 -31.64 56.48 -9.05
N GLY A 205 -32.25 56.29 -7.87
CA GLY A 205 -32.79 57.37 -7.05
C GLY A 205 -31.73 58.21 -6.30
N GLN A 206 -30.45 57.86 -6.43
CA GLN A 206 -29.31 58.58 -5.84
C GLN A 206 -28.46 59.34 -6.89
N SER A 207 -28.86 59.34 -8.16
CA SER A 207 -28.27 60.16 -9.24
C SER A 207 -29.16 61.35 -9.58
#